data_AF-U2AT60-F1
#
_entry.id   AF-U2AT60-F1
#
_cell.length_a   1.000
_cell.length_b   1.000
_cell.length_c   1.000
_cell.angle_alpha   90.00
_cell.angle_beta   90.00
_cell.angle_gamma   90.00
#
_symmetry.space_group_name_H-M   'P 1'
#
loop_
_entity.id
_entity.type
_entity.pdbx_description
1 polymer ?
#
loop_
_entity_poly.entity_id
_entity_poly.type
_entity_poly.pdbx_seq_one_letter_code
_entity_poly.pdbx_strand_id
1 'polypeptide(L)'
;MRTILLLLLIILHTQIQAQTTRIENDLFAKVVTKFKKDKESFGEFKYLGLCHCISSVLENEEDLFFAEYIDYYNSCSALTRLLNKEVLKNTFAIYESKLKDLKNNTEKLNQCFLLYNQRKLKQCYIQTISDQNNYIEDKEIQLFMEDYLNLGRVDIYRFIEGKKPLEVRK
;
A
#
# COMPACT_ATOMS: atom_id res chain seq x y z
N MET A 1 32.80 32.75 19.26
CA MET A 1 33.07 31.62 18.33
C MET A 1 32.19 30.40 18.62
N ARG A 2 32.12 29.90 19.87
CA ARG A 2 31.33 28.70 20.22
C ARG A 2 29.82 28.82 19.94
N THR A 3 29.22 29.97 20.22
CA THR A 3 27.80 30.27 19.94
C THR A 3 27.50 30.40 18.44
N ILE A 4 28.38 31.02 17.66
CA ILE A 4 28.23 31.14 16.20
C ILE A 4 28.30 29.75 15.55
N LEU A 5 29.23 28.89 16.01
CA LEU A 5 29.35 27.52 15.52
C LEU A 5 28.09 26.68 15.81
N LEU A 6 27.50 26.83 17.01
CA LEU A 6 26.26 26.15 17.37
C LEU A 6 25.07 26.60 16.50
N LEU A 7 24.96 27.90 16.21
CA LEU A 7 23.91 28.42 15.33
C LEU A 7 24.06 27.89 13.90
N LEU A 8 25.29 27.84 13.38
CA LEU A 8 25.55 27.27 12.05
C LEU A 8 25.20 25.78 11.98
N LEU A 9 25.49 25.01 13.03
CA LEU A 9 25.12 23.59 13.10
C LEU A 9 23.61 23.38 13.13
N ILE A 10 22.87 24.22 13.87
CA ILE A 10 21.40 24.18 13.90
C ILE A 10 20.83 24.49 12.52
N ILE A 11 21.31 25.56 11.87
CA ILE A 11 20.86 25.95 10.52
C ILE A 11 21.14 24.82 9.53
N LEU A 12 22.36 24.26 9.54
CA LEU A 12 22.72 23.14 8.67
C LEU A 12 21.81 21.93 8.91
N HIS A 13 21.54 21.59 10.16
CA HIS A 13 20.66 20.47 10.51
C HIS A 13 19.23 20.69 9.99
N THR A 14 18.68 21.89 10.17
CA THR A 14 17.34 22.23 9.66
C THR A 14 17.27 22.21 8.13
N GLN A 15 18.33 22.64 7.44
CA GLN A 15 18.40 22.61 5.97
C GLN A 15 18.48 21.17 5.44
N ILE A 16 19.28 20.32 6.09
CA ILE A 16 19.38 18.89 5.75
C ILE A 16 18.01 18.23 5.95
N GLN A 17 17.36 18.44 7.09
CA GLN A 17 16.02 17.89 7.35
C GLN A 17 14.99 18.33 6.30
N ALA A 18 14.97 19.63 5.96
CA ALA A 18 14.05 20.15 4.94
C ALA A 18 14.29 19.54 3.55
N GLN A 19 15.56 19.31 3.17
CA GLN A 19 15.88 18.64 1.90
C GLN A 19 15.45 17.17 1.90
N THR A 20 15.71 16.44 2.98
CA THR A 20 15.28 15.05 3.13
C THR A 20 13.77 14.92 3.00
N THR A 21 13.00 15.74 3.73
CA THR A 21 11.53 15.73 3.66
C THR A 21 11.02 16.04 2.24
N ARG A 22 11.68 16.95 1.51
CA ARG A 22 11.30 17.26 0.13
C ARG A 22 11.51 16.07 -0.81
N ILE A 23 12.63 15.35 -0.68
CA ILE A 23 12.95 14.17 -1.49
C ILE A 23 11.94 13.05 -1.21
N GLU A 24 11.62 12.81 0.05
CA GLU A 24 10.64 11.81 0.47
C GLU A 24 9.24 12.11 -0.11
N ASN A 25 8.81 13.37 -0.04
CA ASN A 25 7.54 13.79 -0.61
C ASN A 25 7.49 13.65 -2.14
N ASP A 26 8.60 13.91 -2.83
CA ASP A 26 8.69 13.72 -4.29
C ASP A 26 8.64 12.24 -4.68
N LEU A 27 9.35 11.37 -3.95
CA LEU A 27 9.30 9.91 -4.14
C LEU A 27 7.89 9.38 -3.94
N PHE A 28 7.23 9.76 -2.84
CA PHE A 28 5.85 9.39 -2.55
C PHE A 28 4.90 9.84 -3.66
N ALA A 29 4.98 11.09 -4.10
CA ALA A 29 4.12 11.61 -5.16
C ALA A 29 4.28 10.84 -6.48
N LYS A 30 5.51 10.41 -6.82
CA LYS A 30 5.78 9.56 -7.99
C LYS A 30 5.15 8.18 -7.85
N VAL A 31 5.29 7.54 -6.68
CA VAL A 31 4.68 6.23 -6.37
C VAL A 31 3.17 6.29 -6.51
N VAL A 32 2.52 7.27 -5.89
CA VAL A 32 1.07 7.48 -5.98
C VAL A 32 0.64 7.70 -7.44
N THR A 33 1.42 8.46 -8.20
CA THR A 33 1.14 8.72 -9.63
C THR A 33 1.22 7.44 -10.46
N LYS A 34 2.18 6.56 -10.17
CA LYS A 34 2.31 5.24 -10.81
C LYS A 34 1.13 4.35 -10.45
N PHE A 35 0.82 4.18 -9.16
CA PHE A 35 -0.32 3.39 -8.68
C PHE A 35 -1.66 3.82 -9.30
N LYS A 36 -1.91 5.13 -9.44
CA LYS A 36 -3.14 5.64 -10.09
C LYS A 36 -3.38 5.04 -11.48
N LYS A 37 -2.30 4.81 -12.23
CA LYS A 37 -2.32 4.27 -13.61
C LYS A 37 -2.10 2.76 -13.68
N ASP A 38 -1.61 2.15 -12.60
CA ASP A 38 -1.33 0.74 -12.50
C ASP A 38 -2.63 -0.09 -12.46
N LYS A 39 -2.79 -0.97 -13.44
CA LYS A 39 -3.96 -1.85 -13.55
C LYS A 39 -3.81 -3.10 -12.67
N GLU A 40 -2.59 -3.58 -12.49
CA GLU A 40 -2.32 -4.80 -11.73
C GLU A 40 -2.56 -4.51 -10.24
N SER A 41 -1.98 -3.44 -9.70
CA SER A 41 -2.21 -3.06 -8.31
C SER A 41 -3.68 -2.71 -8.01
N PHE A 42 -4.40 -2.11 -8.97
CA PHE A 42 -5.83 -1.90 -8.80
C PHE A 42 -6.64 -3.20 -8.85
N GLY A 43 -6.22 -4.15 -9.70
CA GLY A 43 -6.78 -5.49 -9.77
C GLY A 43 -6.60 -6.26 -8.46
N GLU A 44 -5.40 -6.23 -7.90
CA GLU A 44 -5.08 -6.78 -6.58
C GLU A 44 -5.94 -6.16 -5.49
N PHE A 45 -6.03 -4.82 -5.41
CA PHE A 45 -6.88 -4.13 -4.43
C PHE A 45 -8.34 -4.58 -4.53
N LYS A 46 -8.87 -4.68 -5.75
CA LYS A 46 -10.23 -5.16 -6.00
C LYS A 46 -10.42 -6.61 -5.56
N TYR A 47 -9.46 -7.48 -5.87
CA TYR A 47 -9.52 -8.89 -5.57
C TYR A 47 -9.45 -9.14 -4.06
N LEU A 48 -8.47 -8.54 -3.37
CA LEU A 48 -8.33 -8.63 -1.92
C LEU A 48 -9.57 -8.14 -1.19
N GLY A 49 -10.17 -7.03 -1.63
CA GLY A 49 -11.41 -6.54 -1.05
C GLY A 49 -12.61 -7.48 -1.31
N LEU A 50 -12.68 -8.12 -2.48
CA LEU A 50 -13.70 -9.13 -2.75
C LEU A 50 -13.52 -10.34 -1.81
N CYS A 51 -12.29 -10.81 -1.59
CA CYS A 51 -11.99 -11.88 -0.64
C CYS A 51 -12.41 -11.49 0.78
N HIS A 52 -12.12 -10.26 1.20
CA HIS A 52 -12.54 -9.73 2.50
C HIS A 52 -14.06 -9.78 2.68
N CYS A 53 -14.81 -9.28 1.69
CA CYS A 53 -16.27 -9.30 1.70
C CYS A 53 -16.83 -10.73 1.76
N ILE A 54 -16.27 -11.64 0.97
CA ILE A 54 -16.70 -13.05 0.95
C ILE A 54 -16.43 -13.73 2.29
N SER A 55 -15.24 -13.54 2.88
CA SER A 55 -14.92 -14.04 4.23
C SER A 55 -15.94 -13.59 5.25
N SER A 56 -16.32 -12.31 5.23
CA SER A 56 -17.32 -11.77 6.16
C SER A 56 -18.71 -12.37 5.97
N VAL A 57 -19.08 -12.76 4.75
CA VAL A 57 -20.40 -13.35 4.46
C VAL A 57 -20.47 -14.82 4.86
N LEU A 58 -19.37 -15.55 4.66
CA LEU A 58 -19.31 -16.98 4.94
C LEU A 58 -18.99 -17.30 6.40
N GLU A 59 -18.64 -16.29 7.21
CA GLU A 59 -18.20 -16.47 8.60
C GLU A 59 -17.07 -17.53 8.71
N ASN A 60 -16.22 -17.62 7.68
CA ASN A 60 -15.21 -18.66 7.56
C ASN A 60 -14.14 -18.53 8.65
N GLU A 61 -13.72 -19.66 9.22
CA GLU A 61 -12.56 -19.75 10.12
C GLU A 61 -11.25 -19.41 9.40
N GLU A 62 -11.17 -19.69 8.09
CA GLU A 62 -10.04 -19.30 7.24
C GLU A 62 -10.32 -17.94 6.58
N ASP A 63 -9.58 -16.92 6.99
CA ASP A 63 -9.67 -15.57 6.43
C ASP A 63 -9.09 -15.56 5.00
N LEU A 64 -9.94 -15.72 3.97
CA LEU A 64 -9.52 -15.70 2.55
C LEU A 64 -8.73 -14.43 2.22
N PHE A 65 -9.08 -13.29 2.80
CA PHE A 65 -8.33 -12.06 2.59
C PHE A 65 -6.89 -12.20 3.10
N PHE A 66 -6.71 -12.81 4.28
CA PHE A 66 -5.38 -13.00 4.85
C PHE A 66 -4.53 -13.97 4.02
N ALA A 67 -5.10 -15.08 3.56
CA ALA A 67 -4.40 -16.04 2.70
C ALA A 67 -3.91 -15.37 1.41
N GLU A 68 -4.81 -14.67 0.70
CA GLU A 68 -4.48 -14.00 -0.55
C GLU A 68 -3.52 -12.82 -0.33
N TYR A 69 -3.68 -12.07 0.76
CA TYR A 69 -2.73 -11.02 1.13
C TYR A 69 -1.30 -11.57 1.26
N ILE A 70 -1.15 -12.73 1.92
CA ILE A 70 0.16 -13.39 2.08
C ILE A 70 0.75 -13.76 0.73
N ASP A 71 -0.06 -14.29 -0.20
CA ASP A 71 0.43 -14.69 -1.52
C ASP A 71 0.90 -13.49 -2.35
N TYR A 72 0.15 -12.38 -2.36
CA TYR A 72 0.60 -11.14 -2.99
C TYR A 72 1.84 -10.55 -2.30
N TYR A 73 1.89 -10.60 -0.97
CA TYR A 73 3.05 -10.14 -0.22
C TYR A 73 4.29 -10.97 -0.58
N ASN A 74 4.19 -12.29 -0.60
CA ASN A 74 5.31 -13.19 -0.90
C ASN A 74 5.76 -13.12 -2.36
N SER A 75 4.84 -12.84 -3.29
CA SER A 75 5.17 -12.54 -4.70
C SER A 75 5.76 -11.15 -4.91
N CYS A 76 6.00 -10.41 -3.82
CA CYS A 76 6.60 -9.08 -3.80
C CYS A 76 5.77 -8.02 -4.53
N SER A 77 4.43 -8.19 -4.58
CA SER A 77 3.57 -7.18 -5.17
C SER A 77 3.73 -5.83 -4.47
N ALA A 78 3.74 -4.75 -5.26
CA ALA A 78 3.92 -3.41 -4.75
C ALA A 78 2.82 -2.99 -3.78
N LEU A 79 1.54 -3.33 -4.06
CA LEU A 79 0.44 -2.88 -3.21
C LEU A 79 0.57 -3.42 -1.79
N THR A 80 0.67 -4.74 -1.64
CA THR A 80 0.78 -5.41 -0.33
C THR A 80 2.14 -5.24 0.34
N ARG A 81 3.21 -4.92 -0.41
CA ARG A 81 4.51 -4.57 0.18
C ARG A 81 4.61 -3.12 0.63
N LEU A 82 3.85 -2.21 0.02
CA LEU A 82 3.92 -0.79 0.36
C LEU A 82 2.81 -0.37 1.33
N LEU A 83 1.60 -0.92 1.23
CA LEU A 83 0.48 -0.58 2.10
C LEU A 83 0.38 -1.51 3.30
N ASN A 84 -0.09 -0.94 4.41
CA ASN A 84 -0.34 -1.69 5.63
C ASN A 84 -1.57 -2.62 5.48
N LYS A 85 -1.41 -3.89 5.87
CA LYS A 85 -2.48 -4.90 5.85
C LYS A 85 -3.75 -4.44 6.58
N GLU A 86 -3.60 -3.91 7.78
CA GLU A 86 -4.74 -3.48 8.61
C GLU A 86 -5.43 -2.27 7.99
N VAL A 87 -4.68 -1.41 7.32
CA VAL A 87 -5.25 -0.29 6.55
C VAL A 87 -6.09 -0.80 5.38
N LEU A 88 -5.61 -1.80 4.63
CA LEU A 88 -6.41 -2.42 3.56
C LEU A 88 -7.69 -3.06 4.13
N LYS A 89 -7.57 -3.83 5.21
CA LYS A 89 -8.71 -4.46 5.89
C LYS A 89 -9.76 -3.42 6.34
N ASN A 90 -9.32 -2.36 7.01
CA ASN A 90 -10.19 -1.27 7.45
C ASN A 90 -10.82 -0.52 6.27
N THR A 91 -10.05 -0.29 5.21
CA THR A 91 -10.56 0.33 3.98
C THR A 91 -11.69 -0.50 3.38
N PHE A 92 -11.54 -1.83 3.31
CA PHE A 92 -12.56 -2.73 2.80
C PHE A 92 -13.80 -2.75 3.70
N ALA A 93 -13.62 -2.86 5.02
CA ALA A 93 -14.74 -2.79 5.97
C ALA A 93 -15.54 -1.47 5.84
N ILE A 94 -14.86 -0.33 5.71
CA ILE A 94 -15.51 0.97 5.46
C ILE A 94 -16.23 0.96 4.11
N TYR A 95 -15.58 0.48 3.04
CA TYR A 95 -16.17 0.42 1.71
C TYR A 95 -17.38 -0.51 1.66
N GLU A 96 -17.40 -1.57 2.46
CA GLU A 96 -18.47 -2.56 2.58
C GLU A 96 -19.61 -2.11 3.51
N SER A 97 -19.42 -1.09 4.34
CA SER A 97 -20.47 -0.57 5.24
C SER A 97 -21.77 -0.11 4.53
N LYS A 98 -21.71 0.10 3.20
CA LYS A 98 -22.87 0.42 2.36
C LYS A 98 -23.71 -0.80 1.95
N LEU A 99 -23.28 -2.02 2.29
CA LEU A 99 -24.01 -3.24 1.99
C LEU A 99 -25.28 -3.32 2.84
N LYS A 100 -26.35 -3.84 2.24
CA LYS A 100 -27.60 -4.08 2.97
C LYS A 100 -27.46 -5.32 3.83
N ASP A 101 -27.97 -5.24 5.05
CA ASP A 101 -28.14 -6.42 5.88
C ASP A 101 -29.25 -7.31 5.29
N LEU A 102 -28.85 -8.48 4.81
CA LEU A 102 -29.73 -9.47 4.18
C LEU A 102 -29.63 -10.78 4.95
N LYS A 103 -30.67 -11.61 4.91
CA LYS A 103 -30.67 -12.90 5.60
C LYS A 103 -30.00 -14.03 4.80
N ASN A 104 -29.91 -13.90 3.47
CA ASN A 104 -29.46 -14.95 2.57
C ASN A 104 -28.01 -14.74 2.12
N ASN A 105 -27.13 -15.72 2.35
CA ASN A 105 -25.73 -15.66 1.95
C ASN A 105 -25.52 -15.53 0.44
N THR A 106 -26.38 -16.14 -0.39
CA THR A 106 -26.30 -15.98 -1.86
C THR A 106 -26.51 -14.52 -2.27
N GLU A 107 -27.47 -13.83 -1.66
CA GLU A 107 -27.72 -12.42 -1.94
C GLU A 107 -26.61 -11.52 -1.38
N LYS A 108 -26.08 -11.84 -0.20
CA LYS A 108 -24.90 -11.15 0.38
C LYS A 108 -23.67 -11.30 -0.54
N LEU A 109 -23.40 -12.51 -1.04
CA LEU A 109 -22.30 -12.77 -1.99
C LEU A 109 -22.49 -11.97 -3.29
N ASN A 110 -23.70 -11.97 -3.86
CA ASN A 110 -24.02 -11.15 -5.03
C ASN A 110 -23.78 -9.66 -4.76
N GLN A 111 -24.11 -9.17 -3.55
CA GLN A 111 -23.80 -7.80 -3.17
C GLN A 111 -22.29 -7.53 -3.18
N CYS A 112 -21.44 -8.43 -2.65
CA CYS A 112 -19.98 -8.31 -2.73
C CYS A 112 -19.50 -8.17 -4.18
N PHE A 113 -19.93 -9.08 -5.08
CA PHE A 113 -19.55 -9.03 -6.50
C PHE A 113 -19.98 -7.73 -7.18
N LEU A 114 -21.21 -7.27 -6.91
CA LEU A 114 -21.70 -6.02 -7.46
C LEU A 114 -20.90 -4.83 -6.92
N LEU A 115 -20.59 -4.81 -5.62
CA LEU A 115 -19.87 -3.74 -4.94
C LEU A 115 -18.48 -3.48 -5.53
N TYR A 116 -17.71 -4.54 -5.72
CA TYR A 116 -16.33 -4.49 -6.18
C TYR A 116 -16.22 -4.36 -7.71
N ASN A 117 -17.33 -4.43 -8.44
CA ASN A 117 -17.40 -4.07 -9.85
C ASN A 117 -17.84 -2.61 -10.10
N GLN A 118 -18.14 -1.83 -9.05
CA GLN A 118 -18.54 -0.44 -9.20
C GLN A 118 -17.37 0.47 -9.58
N ARG A 119 -17.63 1.46 -10.45
CA ARG A 119 -16.66 2.51 -10.79
C ARG A 119 -16.13 3.26 -9.57
N LYS A 120 -16.96 3.40 -8.53
CA LYS A 120 -16.60 4.05 -7.25
C LYS A 120 -15.46 3.35 -6.52
N LEU A 121 -15.21 2.06 -6.77
CA LEU A 121 -14.08 1.34 -6.17
C LEU A 121 -12.74 1.99 -6.52
N LYS A 122 -12.58 2.49 -7.76
CA LYS A 122 -11.35 3.17 -8.17
C LYS A 122 -11.10 4.45 -7.37
N GLN A 123 -12.16 5.16 -6.96
CA GLN A 123 -12.03 6.35 -6.11
C GLN A 123 -11.56 5.98 -4.70
N CYS A 124 -12.15 4.93 -4.12
CA CYS A 124 -11.71 4.38 -2.83
C CYS A 124 -10.23 3.96 -2.89
N TYR A 125 -9.84 3.19 -3.91
CA TYR A 125 -8.44 2.83 -4.15
C TYR A 125 -7.53 4.05 -4.22
N ILE A 126 -7.88 5.07 -5.02
CA ILE A 126 -7.07 6.29 -5.18
C ILE A 126 -6.91 7.03 -3.85
N GLN A 127 -7.97 7.12 -3.05
CA GLN A 127 -7.90 7.73 -1.71
C GLN A 127 -6.93 6.96 -0.82
N THR A 128 -7.06 5.62 -0.78
CA THR A 128 -6.19 4.77 0.04
C THR A 128 -4.72 4.91 -0.31
N ILE A 129 -4.36 4.84 -1.60
CA ILE A 129 -2.94 4.97 -2.00
C ILE A 129 -2.38 6.39 -1.84
N SER A 130 -3.23 7.41 -1.76
CA SER A 130 -2.78 8.81 -1.71
C SER A 130 -2.54 9.30 -0.28
N ASP A 131 -2.95 8.54 0.73
CA ASP A 131 -2.66 8.84 2.13
C ASP A 131 -1.35 8.17 2.53
N GLN A 132 -0.36 8.96 2.93
CA GLN A 132 0.95 8.45 3.31
C GLN A 132 0.90 7.61 4.59
N ASN A 133 -0.06 7.86 5.49
CA ASN A 133 -0.23 7.09 6.72
C ASN A 133 -0.72 5.65 6.45
N ASN A 134 -1.14 5.36 5.21
CA ASN A 134 -1.57 4.02 4.81
C ASN A 134 -0.41 3.09 4.45
N TYR A 135 0.81 3.61 4.35
CA TYR A 135 2.01 2.85 3.98
C TYR A 135 2.64 2.20 5.20
N ILE A 136 3.37 1.10 5.00
CA ILE A 136 4.04 0.42 6.11
C ILE A 136 5.13 1.31 6.74
N GLU A 137 5.21 1.27 8.07
CA GLU A 137 6.29 1.89 8.82
C GLU A 137 7.53 0.99 8.79
N ASP A 138 8.21 0.97 7.64
CA ASP A 138 9.46 0.23 7.44
C ASP A 138 10.61 1.19 7.15
N LYS A 139 11.78 0.93 7.74
CA LYS A 139 13.01 1.70 7.47
C LYS A 139 13.43 1.63 6.00
N GLU A 140 12.98 0.62 5.28
CA GLU A 140 13.28 0.35 3.88
C GLU A 140 12.14 0.75 2.93
N ILE A 141 11.08 1.40 3.42
CA ILE A 141 9.93 1.77 2.59
C ILE A 141 10.35 2.58 1.36
N GLN A 142 11.33 3.49 1.50
CA GLN A 142 11.84 4.29 0.39
C GLN A 142 12.47 3.41 -0.70
N LEU A 143 13.19 2.37 -0.30
CA LEU A 143 13.81 1.41 -1.22
C LEU A 143 12.75 0.57 -1.95
N PHE A 144 11.68 0.17 -1.26
CA PHE A 144 10.56 -0.55 -1.88
C PHE A 144 9.79 0.35 -2.86
N MET A 145 9.64 1.63 -2.52
CA MET A 145 9.06 2.64 -3.41
C MET A 145 9.89 2.82 -4.68
N GLU A 146 11.22 2.89 -4.55
CA GLU A 146 12.13 2.95 -5.70
C GLU A 146 12.07 1.70 -6.57
N ASP A 147 12.04 0.50 -5.96
CA ASP A 147 11.86 -0.74 -6.71
C ASP A 147 10.55 -0.72 -7.48
N TYR A 148 9.45 -0.32 -6.84
CA TYR A 148 8.15 -0.25 -7.50
C TYR A 148 8.19 0.70 -8.70
N LEU A 149 8.81 1.88 -8.55
CA LEU A 149 8.96 2.81 -9.66
C LEU A 149 9.71 2.19 -10.83
N ASN A 150 10.79 1.46 -10.57
CA ASN A 150 11.68 0.90 -11.59
C ASN A 150 11.19 -0.44 -12.19
N LEU A 151 10.68 -1.34 -11.35
CA LEU A 151 10.39 -2.74 -11.67
C LEU A 151 8.89 -3.06 -11.70
N GLY A 152 8.04 -2.20 -11.13
CA GLY A 152 6.61 -2.48 -10.96
C GLY A 152 6.27 -3.38 -9.76
N ARG A 153 7.28 -3.83 -9.01
CA ARG A 153 7.16 -4.67 -7.80
C ARG A 153 8.35 -4.41 -6.87
N VAL A 154 8.32 -4.94 -5.65
CA VAL A 154 9.50 -4.91 -4.77
C VAL A 154 10.52 -5.95 -5.23
N ASP A 155 11.81 -5.61 -5.19
CA ASP A 155 12.88 -6.50 -5.62
C ASP A 155 13.09 -7.62 -4.60
N ILE A 156 12.86 -8.87 -5.03
CA ILE A 156 13.02 -10.07 -4.20
C ILE A 156 14.44 -10.22 -3.64
N TYR A 157 15.46 -9.72 -4.36
CA TYR A 157 16.85 -9.82 -3.93
C TYR A 157 17.12 -9.00 -2.66
N ARG A 158 16.25 -8.06 -2.27
CA ARG A 158 16.34 -7.38 -0.96
C ARG A 158 16.21 -8.35 0.20
N PHE A 159 15.43 -9.42 0.03
CA PHE A 159 15.20 -10.43 1.07
C PHE A 159 16.23 -11.57 1.04
N ILE A 160 16.94 -11.75 -0.08
CA ILE A 160 17.93 -12.83 -0.27
C ILE A 160 19.36 -12.35 0.03
N GLU A 161 19.75 -11.20 -0.53
CA GLU A 161 21.15 -10.73 -0.51
C GLU A 161 21.39 -9.56 0.47
N GLY A 162 20.34 -9.12 1.16
CA GLY A 162 20.36 -7.93 2.00
C GLY A 162 20.36 -6.63 1.19
N LYS A 163 20.48 -5.49 1.90
CA LYS A 163 20.08 -4.13 1.49
C LYS A 163 20.92 -3.44 0.39
N LYS A 164 21.44 -4.16 -0.61
CA LYS A 164 22.26 -3.55 -1.68
C LYS A 164 21.39 -2.75 -2.67
N PRO A 165 21.83 -1.55 -3.11
CA PRO A 165 21.15 -0.80 -4.17
C PRO A 165 21.14 -1.58 -5.49
N LEU A 166 20.09 -1.37 -6.31
CA LEU A 166 19.94 -1.98 -7.64
C LEU A 166 21.16 -1.74 -8.55
N GLU A 167 21.82 -0.58 -8.43
CA GLU A 167 23.01 -0.23 -9.22
C GLU A 167 24.22 -1.13 -8.92
N VAL A 168 24.28 -1.72 -7.73
CA VAL A 168 25.39 -2.59 -7.28
C VAL A 168 25.20 -4.05 -7.76
N ARG A 169 24.02 -4.39 -8.28
CA ARG A 169 23.63 -5.75 -8.69
C ARG A 169 23.71 -5.99 -10.21
N LYS A 170 24.25 -5.04 -10.97
CA LYS A 170 24.47 -5.19 -12.43
C LYS A 170 25.63 -6.10 -12.77
#